data_AF-A0A661KQI2-F1
#
_entry.id   AF-A0A661KQI2-F1
#
_cell.length_a   1.000
_cell.length_b   1.000
_cell.length_c   1.000
_cell.angle_alpha   90.00
_cell.angle_beta   90.00
_cell.angle_gamma   90.00
#
_symmetry.space_group_name_H-M   'P 1'
#
loop_
_entity.id
_entity.type
_entity.pdbx_description
1 polymer ?
#
loop_
_entity_poly.entity_id
_entity_poly.type
_entity_poly.pdbx_seq_one_letter_code
_entity_poly.pdbx_strand_id
1 'polypeptide(L)'
;MKVQGIEGGLEETIKQELDEEDKIHISEIFHREIVPKLRRLDGRIGNVNCSFAGEKYKNWNIVFRSEKSGYEIVDFEYDENSSSINLDL
;
A
#
# COMPACT_ATOMS: atom_id res chain seq x y z
N MET A 1 46.23 10.56 20.61
CA MET A 1 45.09 11.50 20.62
C MET A 1 44.07 11.00 19.62
N LYS A 2 42.79 11.03 20.01
CA LYS A 2 41.62 10.55 19.26
C LYS A 2 41.52 11.26 17.89
N VAL A 3 41.16 10.56 16.82
CA VAL A 3 39.77 10.45 16.32
C VAL A 3 39.77 9.64 15.01
N GLN A 4 39.08 8.50 15.02
CA GLN A 4 38.42 7.97 13.83
C GLN A 4 37.00 7.65 14.29
N GLY A 5 36.13 8.65 14.17
CA GLY A 5 34.70 8.46 14.24
C GLY A 5 34.25 7.95 12.88
N ILE A 6 33.89 6.68 12.83
CA ILE A 6 33.10 6.09 11.75
C ILE A 6 31.73 6.78 11.73
N GLU A 7 31.50 7.66 10.77
CA GLU A 7 30.16 8.16 10.45
C GLU A 7 29.43 7.06 9.68
N GLY A 8 28.94 6.07 10.45
CA GLY A 8 27.96 5.11 9.97
C GLY A 8 26.63 5.83 9.79
N GLY A 9 26.40 6.38 8.60
CA GLY A 9 25.09 6.83 8.15
C GLY A 9 24.19 5.61 7.91
N LEU A 10 23.65 5.05 8.99
CA LEU A 10 22.42 4.28 8.91
C LEU A 10 21.30 5.30 8.70
N GLU A 11 21.10 5.75 7.46
CA GLU A 11 19.74 6.08 7.01
C GLU A 11 18.95 4.77 6.99
N GLU A 12 18.68 4.26 8.18
CA GLU A 12 17.72 3.21 8.42
C GLU A 12 16.40 3.85 8.03
N THR A 13 15.98 3.60 6.79
CA THR A 13 14.67 3.98 6.29
C THR A 13 13.70 3.33 7.25
N ILE A 14 13.22 4.12 8.23
CA ILE A 14 12.30 3.64 9.25
C ILE A 14 11.09 3.15 8.46
N LYS A 15 11.01 1.83 8.29
CA LYS A 15 9.92 1.17 7.63
C LYS A 15 8.70 1.52 8.48
N GLN A 16 7.92 2.51 8.06
CA GLN A 16 6.69 2.88 8.74
C GLN A 16 5.73 1.70 8.52
N GLU A 17 5.72 0.80 9.49
CA GLU A 17 4.73 -0.26 9.57
C GLU A 17 3.34 0.38 9.64
N LEU A 18 2.38 -0.19 8.92
CA LEU A 18 1.00 0.27 9.00
C LEU A 18 0.41 -0.13 10.34
N ASP A 19 0.10 0.87 11.15
CA ASP A 19 -0.73 0.71 12.34
C ASP A 19 -2.20 0.46 11.96
N GLU A 20 -3.04 0.18 12.96
CA GLU A 20 -4.45 -0.14 12.74
C GLU A 20 -5.22 1.04 12.14
N GLU A 21 -4.90 2.28 12.54
CA GLU A 21 -5.53 3.48 11.99
C GLU A 21 -5.19 3.67 10.52
N ASP A 22 -3.93 3.45 10.15
CA ASP A 22 -3.49 3.46 8.76
C ASP A 22 -4.22 2.39 7.92
N LYS A 23 -4.36 1.17 8.43
CA LYS A 23 -5.08 0.08 7.74
C LYS A 23 -6.56 0.41 7.54
N ILE A 24 -7.22 0.98 8.56
CA ILE A 24 -8.61 1.41 8.48
C ILE A 24 -8.76 2.50 7.42
N HIS A 25 -7.87 3.50 7.42
CA HIS A 25 -7.87 4.60 6.46
C HIS A 25 -7.67 4.12 5.02
N ILE A 26 -6.66 3.28 4.78
CA ILE A 26 -6.41 2.69 3.44
C ILE A 26 -7.62 1.87 2.98
N SER A 27 -8.20 1.06 3.88
CA SER A 27 -9.37 0.24 3.59
C SER A 27 -10.57 1.09 3.19
N GLU A 28 -10.87 2.16 3.93
CA GLU A 28 -11.99 3.05 3.61
C GLU A 28 -11.85 3.65 2.21
N ILE A 29 -10.66 4.16 1.87
CA ILE A 29 -10.40 4.76 0.55
C ILE A 29 -10.43 3.68 -0.54
N PHE A 30 -9.88 2.48 -0.29
CA PHE A 30 -9.95 1.37 -1.23
C PHE A 30 -11.40 1.04 -1.60
N HIS A 31 -12.26 0.88 -0.61
CA HIS A 31 -13.67 0.58 -0.83
C HIS A 31 -14.43 1.72 -1.52
N ARG A 32 -14.08 2.97 -1.20
CA ARG A 32 -14.74 4.16 -1.76
C ARG A 32 -14.32 4.44 -3.20
N GLU A 33 -13.04 4.31 -3.52
CA GLU A 33 -12.47 4.85 -4.77
C GLU A 33 -11.95 3.76 -5.72
N ILE A 34 -11.40 2.66 -5.20
CA ILE A 34 -10.78 1.62 -6.03
C ILE A 34 -11.76 0.51 -6.38
N VAL A 35 -12.56 0.03 -5.42
CA VAL A 35 -13.56 -1.02 -5.66
C VAL A 35 -14.53 -0.70 -6.82
N PRO A 36 -15.06 0.53 -6.96
CA PRO A 36 -15.89 0.87 -8.12
C PRO A 36 -15.16 0.72 -9.46
N LYS A 37 -13.84 0.99 -9.51
CA LYS A 37 -13.01 0.82 -10.71
C LYS A 37 -12.77 -0.66 -11.00
N LEU A 38 -12.42 -1.45 -9.97
CA LEU A 38 -12.24 -2.90 -10.10
C LEU A 38 -13.50 -3.61 -10.60
N ARG A 39 -14.69 -3.19 -10.14
CA ARG A 39 -15.97 -3.73 -10.63
C ARG A 39 -16.18 -3.50 -12.13
N ARG A 40 -15.74 -2.36 -12.66
CA ARG A 40 -15.84 -2.06 -14.10
C ARG A 40 -14.90 -2.93 -14.93
N LEU A 41 -13.80 -3.38 -14.33
CA LEU A 41 -12.73 -4.15 -14.99
C LEU A 41 -12.87 -5.68 -14.78
N ASP A 42 -13.95 -6.17 -14.15
CA ASP A 42 -14.12 -7.56 -13.70
C ASP A 42 -12.92 -8.08 -12.87
N GLY A 43 -12.28 -7.19 -12.07
CA GLY A 43 -11.13 -7.56 -11.26
C GLY A 43 -11.51 -8.57 -10.17
N ARG A 44 -10.95 -9.78 -10.21
CA ARG A 44 -11.30 -10.89 -9.28
C ARG A 44 -10.31 -11.10 -8.15
N ILE A 45 -9.03 -10.91 -8.42
CA ILE A 45 -7.96 -11.01 -7.43
C ILE A 45 -6.79 -10.19 -7.97
N GLY A 46 -6.05 -9.54 -7.09
CA GLY A 46 -4.89 -8.77 -7.47
C GLY A 46 -4.28 -8.02 -6.31
N ASN A 47 -3.29 -7.21 -6.61
CA ASN A 47 -2.77 -6.21 -5.69
C ASN A 47 -2.97 -4.81 -6.28
N VAL A 48 -3.04 -3.82 -5.40
CA VAL A 48 -3.06 -2.41 -5.80
C VAL A 48 -2.21 -1.60 -4.84
N ASN A 49 -1.43 -0.68 -5.40
CA ASN A 49 -0.57 0.21 -4.64
C ASN A 49 -1.41 1.21 -3.82
N CYS A 50 -1.06 1.36 -2.55
CA CYS A 50 -1.77 2.18 -1.57
C CYS A 50 -1.55 3.70 -1.75
N SER A 51 -0.83 4.15 -2.78
CA SER A 51 -0.64 5.58 -3.07
C SER A 51 -1.97 6.34 -3.25
N PHE A 52 -3.07 5.65 -3.57
CA PHE A 52 -4.41 6.24 -3.62
C PHE A 52 -4.86 6.81 -2.26
N ALA A 53 -4.32 6.30 -1.15
CA ALA A 53 -4.63 6.74 0.20
C ALA A 53 -3.67 7.83 0.72
N GLY A 54 -2.63 8.16 -0.05
CA GLY A 54 -1.62 9.17 0.25
C GLY A 54 -0.19 8.73 -0.06
N GLU A 55 0.71 9.69 -0.28
CA GLU A 55 2.12 9.43 -0.62
C GLU A 55 2.87 8.62 0.44
N LYS A 56 2.47 8.74 1.72
CA LYS A 56 3.07 7.95 2.81
C LYS A 56 2.89 6.44 2.63
N TYR A 57 1.92 6.01 1.84
CA TYR A 57 1.64 4.59 1.60
C TYR A 57 2.11 4.09 0.24
N LYS A 58 2.87 4.89 -0.52
CA LYS A 58 3.28 4.54 -1.89
C LYS A 58 4.12 3.27 -2.03
N ASN A 59 4.74 2.80 -0.95
CA ASN A 59 5.52 1.56 -0.93
C ASN A 59 4.70 0.38 -0.36
N TRP A 60 3.42 0.59 -0.07
CA TRP A 60 2.53 -0.44 0.40
C TRP A 60 1.57 -0.85 -0.70
N ASN A 61 1.27 -2.14 -0.75
CA ASN A 61 0.28 -2.74 -1.62
C ASN A 61 -0.75 -3.44 -0.74
N ILE A 62 -2.01 -3.41 -1.16
CA ILE A 62 -3.01 -4.32 -0.61
C ILE A 62 -3.22 -5.47 -1.59
N VAL A 63 -3.26 -6.68 -1.05
CA VAL A 63 -3.75 -7.85 -1.77
C VAL A 63 -5.25 -7.92 -1.56
N PHE A 64 -6.02 -7.98 -2.63
CA PHE A 64 -7.47 -8.06 -2.55
C PHE A 64 -8.01 -9.25 -3.35
N ARG A 65 -9.19 -9.71 -2.95
CA ARG A 65 -9.98 -10.68 -3.71
C ARG A 65 -11.44 -10.23 -3.80
N SER A 66 -12.10 -10.57 -4.89
CA SER A 66 -13.55 -10.43 -5.03
C SER A 66 -14.23 -11.58 -4.30
N GLU A 67 -15.18 -11.25 -3.44
CA GLU A 67 -16.07 -12.17 -2.75
C GLU A 67 -17.51 -11.97 -3.25
N LYS A 68 -18.43 -12.88 -2.91
CA LYS A 68 -19.85 -12.76 -3.33
C LYS A 68 -20.50 -11.44 -2.90
N SER A 69 -20.02 -10.85 -1.81
CA SER A 69 -20.55 -9.61 -1.23
C SER A 69 -19.77 -8.35 -1.64
N GLY A 70 -18.65 -8.47 -2.38
CA GLY A 70 -17.83 -7.32 -2.76
C GLY A 70 -16.35 -7.65 -2.93
N TYR A 71 -15.50 -6.87 -2.29
CA TYR A 71 -14.05 -7.04 -2.30
C TYR A 71 -13.57 -7.14 -0.85
N GLU A 72 -12.55 -7.94 -0.61
CA GLU A 72 -11.92 -8.11 0.69
C GLU A 72 -10.42 -7.85 0.55
N ILE A 73 -9.85 -7.10 1.49
CA ILE A 73 -8.41 -6.95 1.64
C ILE A 73 -7.91 -8.16 2.43
N VAL A 74 -7.01 -8.92 1.82
CA VAL A 74 -6.44 -10.15 2.37
C VAL A 74 -5.15 -9.85 3.12
N ASP A 75 -4.31 -8.96 2.58
CA ASP A 75 -2.99 -8.68 3.13
C ASP A 75 -2.49 -7.29 2.75
N PHE A 76 -1.47 -6.81 3.48
CA PHE A 76 -0.74 -5.57 3.19
C PHE A 76 0.73 -5.90 3.00
N GLU A 77 1.22 -5.75 1.77
CA GLU A 77 2.58 -6.07 1.39
C GLU A 77 3.41 -4.79 1.22
N TYR A 78 4.58 -4.74 1.85
CA TYR A 78 5.54 -3.67 1.60
C TYR A 78 6.47 -4.03 0.45
N ASP A 79 6.52 -3.17 -0.57
CA ASP A 79 7.42 -3.28 -1.71
C ASP A 79 7.95 -1.89 -2.07
N GLU A 80 9.26 -1.68 -1.88
CA GLU A 80 9.97 -0.41 -2.12
C GLU A 80 10.02 -0.01 -3.60
N ASN A 81 9.85 -0.98 -4.48
CA ASN A 81 9.82 -0.80 -5.92
C ASN A 81 8.38 -0.85 -6.45
N SER A 82 7.39 -0.82 -5.55
CA SER A 82 5.99 -0.81 -5.94
C SER A 82 5.69 0.42 -6.77
N SER A 83 4.90 0.21 -7.82
CA SER A 83 4.46 1.27 -8.72
C SER A 83 2.95 1.22 -8.87
N SER A 84 2.33 2.39 -8.82
CA SER A 84 0.89 2.53 -8.95
C SER A 84 0.48 2.37 -10.40
N ILE A 85 -0.37 1.38 -10.67
CA ILE A 85 -1.07 1.31 -11.94
C ILE A 85 -2.27 2.26 -11.90
N ASN A 86 -2.47 3.02 -12.98
CA ASN A 86 -3.65 3.86 -13.10
C ASN A 86 -4.83 2.98 -13.58
N LEU A 87 -5.86 2.84 -12.74
CA LEU A 87 -7.08 2.07 -13.05
C LEU A 87 -8.18 2.93 -13.73
N ASP A 88 -7.85 4.13 -14.20
CA ASP A 88 -8.72 4.95 -15.04
C ASP A 88 -8.50 4.52 -16.51
N LEU A 89 -9.35 3.59 -16.96
CA LEU A 89 -9.40 3.06 -18.33
C LEU A 89 -10.60 3.63 -19.08
#